data_AF-A0A953DIX8-F1
#
_entry.id   AF-A0A953DIX8-F1
#
_cell.length_a   1.000
_cell.length_b   1.000
_cell.length_c   1.000
_cell.angle_alpha   90.00
_cell.angle_beta   90.00
_cell.angle_gamma   90.00
#
_symmetry.space_group_name_H-M   'P 1'
#
loop_
_entity.id
_entity.type
_entity.pdbx_description
1 polymer ?
#
loop_
_entity_poly.entity_id
_entity_poly.type
_entity_poly.pdbx_seq_one_letter_code
_entity_poly.pdbx_strand_id
1 'polypeptide(L)'
;ALGLDPRMPAMKALGLRPLLRHLAGAIDLAEADRLARQETRRYAKRQTTWLRHQLPQAERLAPSGTGAACEMLAAALATLGRDA
;
A
#
# COMPACT_ATOMS: atom_id res chain seq x y z
N ALA A 1 -19.92 -17.84 -3.72
CA ALA A 1 -18.61 -17.38 -3.22
C ALA A 1 -17.67 -18.57 -3.09
N LEU A 2 -16.36 -18.41 -3.30
CA LEU A 2 -15.37 -19.50 -3.43
C LEU A 2 -15.04 -20.29 -2.14
N GLY A 3 -15.76 -20.10 -1.02
CA GLY A 3 -15.60 -20.92 0.20
C GLY A 3 -14.22 -20.90 0.84
N LEU A 4 -13.47 -19.79 0.74
CA LEU A 4 -12.09 -19.69 1.21
C LEU A 4 -12.00 -19.66 2.75
N ASP A 5 -10.96 -20.29 3.31
CA ASP A 5 -10.68 -20.23 4.76
C ASP A 5 -10.43 -18.77 5.18
N PRO A 6 -11.22 -18.21 6.12
CA PRO A 6 -11.07 -16.84 6.61
C PRO A 6 -9.69 -16.50 7.19
N ARG A 7 -8.88 -17.51 7.55
CA ARG A 7 -7.55 -17.35 8.14
C ARG A 7 -6.45 -17.19 7.09
N MET A 8 -6.74 -17.40 5.80
CA MET A 8 -5.76 -17.27 4.74
C MET A 8 -5.15 -15.85 4.69
N PRO A 9 -3.85 -15.71 4.36
CA PRO A 9 -3.22 -14.40 4.22
C PRO A 9 -3.97 -13.47 3.26
N ALA A 10 -4.52 -14.02 2.16
CA ALA A 10 -5.33 -13.28 1.20
C ALA A 10 -6.55 -12.59 1.84
N MET A 11 -7.12 -13.17 2.89
CA MET A 11 -8.29 -12.63 3.61
C MET A 11 -7.98 -11.35 4.40
N LYS A 12 -6.69 -10.99 4.51
CA LYS A 12 -6.22 -9.75 5.14
C LYS A 12 -6.00 -8.61 4.14
N ALA A 13 -6.29 -8.83 2.85
CA ALA A 13 -6.23 -7.78 1.85
C ALA A 13 -7.09 -6.57 2.22
N LEU A 14 -6.60 -5.37 1.90
CA LEU A 14 -7.31 -4.12 2.16
C LEU A 14 -8.63 -4.09 1.38
N GLY A 15 -9.72 -3.65 2.03
CA GLY A 15 -11.04 -3.54 1.41
C GLY A 15 -11.79 -4.86 1.25
N LEU A 16 -11.14 -6.02 1.39
CA LEU A 16 -11.80 -7.32 1.23
C LEU A 16 -12.88 -7.57 2.29
N ARG A 17 -12.60 -7.22 3.56
CA ARG A 17 -13.58 -7.39 4.65
C ARG A 17 -14.85 -6.54 4.45
N PRO A 18 -14.76 -5.23 4.14
CA PRO A 18 -15.94 -4.44 3.75
C PRO A 18 -16.72 -5.04 2.57
N LEU A 19 -16.04 -5.49 1.52
CA LEU A 19 -16.70 -6.09 0.36
C LEU A 19 -17.43 -7.40 0.71
N LEU A 20 -16.81 -8.26 1.53
CA LEU A 20 -17.45 -9.48 2.00
C LEU A 20 -18.71 -9.19 2.83
N ARG A 21 -18.69 -8.13 3.65
CA ARG A 21 -19.88 -7.71 4.42
C ARG A 21 -21.00 -7.23 3.49
N HIS A 22 -20.66 -6.52 2.42
CA HIS A 22 -21.65 -6.14 1.40
C HIS A 22 -22.24 -7.35 0.68
N LEU A 23 -21.40 -8.30 0.25
CA LEU A 23 -21.83 -9.54 -0.38
C LEU A 23 -22.70 -10.42 0.54
N ALA A 24 -22.52 -10.30 1.85
CA ALA A 24 -23.36 -10.95 2.86
C ALA A 24 -24.66 -10.17 3.19
N GLY A 25 -24.91 -9.02 2.55
CA GLY A 25 -26.08 -8.17 2.80
C GLY A 25 -26.03 -7.38 4.11
N ALA A 26 -24.89 -7.33 4.80
CA ALA A 26 -24.76 -6.67 6.09
C ALA A 26 -24.57 -5.15 5.99
N ILE A 27 -24.08 -4.65 4.85
CA ILE A 27 -23.93 -3.22 4.54
C ILE A 27 -24.22 -2.97 3.06
N ASP A 28 -24.60 -1.74 2.71
CA ASP A 28 -24.70 -1.33 1.31
C ASP A 28 -23.31 -1.15 0.65
N LEU A 29 -23.32 -1.02 -0.67
CA LEU A 29 -22.09 -0.89 -1.47
C LEU A 29 -21.34 0.42 -1.18
N ALA A 30 -22.08 1.51 -0.91
CA ALA A 30 -21.49 2.82 -0.67
C ALA A 30 -20.70 2.84 0.64
N GLU A 31 -21.23 2.19 1.68
CA GLU A 31 -20.56 2.02 2.96
C GLU A 31 -19.35 1.08 2.83
N ALA A 32 -19.45 0.02 2.04
CA ALA A 32 -18.32 -0.86 1.76
C ALA A 32 -17.16 -0.12 1.05
N ASP A 33 -17.45 0.69 0.03
CA ASP A 33 -16.46 1.54 -0.66
C ASP A 33 -15.82 2.55 0.31
N ARG A 34 -16.64 3.24 1.11
CA ARG A 34 -16.15 4.21 2.11
C ARG A 34 -15.18 3.57 3.10
N LEU A 35 -15.53 2.40 3.62
CA LEU A 35 -14.69 1.64 4.56
C LEU A 35 -13.42 1.14 3.91
N ALA A 36 -13.49 0.57 2.69
CA ALA A 36 -12.32 0.11 1.95
C ALA A 36 -11.32 1.25 1.70
N ARG A 37 -11.79 2.43 1.27
CA ARG A 37 -10.94 3.62 1.10
C ARG A 37 -10.31 4.07 2.41
N GLN A 38 -11.07 4.01 3.52
CA GLN A 38 -10.55 4.35 4.84
C GLN A 38 -9.42 3.40 5.27
N GLU A 39 -9.58 2.09 5.06
CA GLU A 39 -8.55 1.09 5.33
C GLU A 39 -7.27 1.37 4.54
N THR A 40 -7.41 1.65 3.25
CA THR A 40 -6.28 2.00 2.36
C THR A 40 -5.54 3.25 2.82
N ARG A 41 -6.26 4.34 3.15
CA ARG A 41 -5.63 5.56 3.68
C ARG A 41 -4.88 5.33 5.00
N ARG A 42 -5.47 4.53 5.90
CA ARG A 42 -4.83 4.17 7.18
C ARG A 42 -3.56 3.34 6.93
N TYR A 43 -3.59 2.41 5.99
CA TYR A 43 -2.42 1.60 5.64
C TYR A 43 -1.31 2.45 5.02
N ALA A 44 -1.62 3.30 4.04
CA ALA A 44 -0.66 4.23 3.46
C ALA A 44 -0.01 5.12 4.53
N LYS A 45 -0.80 5.66 5.47
CA LYS A 45 -0.27 6.42 6.62
C LYS A 45 0.71 5.58 7.45
N ARG A 46 0.37 4.33 7.77
CA ARG A 46 1.26 3.42 8.51
C ARG A 46 2.55 3.14 7.74
N GLN A 47 2.48 2.92 6.42
CA GLN A 47 3.67 2.75 5.58
C GLN A 47 4.57 3.99 5.65
N THR A 48 4.00 5.18 5.47
CA THR A 48 4.76 6.45 5.56
C THR A 48 5.40 6.65 6.93
N THR A 49 4.69 6.34 8.01
CA THR A 49 5.24 6.40 9.37
C THR A 49 6.37 5.39 9.55
N TRP A 50 6.13 4.12 9.20
CA TRP A 50 7.14 3.05 9.32
C TRP A 50 8.40 3.40 8.53
N LEU A 51 8.28 3.83 7.27
CA LEU A 51 9.41 4.25 6.44
C LEU A 51 10.21 5.38 7.09
N ARG A 52 9.54 6.40 7.65
CA ARG A 52 10.21 7.51 8.33
C ARG A 52 11.06 7.07 9.52
N HIS A 53 10.61 6.05 10.26
CA HIS A 53 11.29 5.57 11.45
C HIS A 53 12.36 4.51 11.16
N GLN A 54 12.10 3.64 10.18
CA GLN A 54 13.01 2.55 9.84
C GLN A 54 14.10 2.95 8.84
N LEU A 55 13.85 3.99 8.03
CA LEU A 55 14.77 4.48 7.01
C LEU A 55 14.99 6.00 7.15
N PRO A 56 15.58 6.48 8.28
CA PRO A 56 15.74 7.90 8.51
C PRO A 56 16.70 8.59 7.53
N GLN A 57 17.62 7.84 6.92
CA GLN A 57 18.55 8.36 5.91
C GLN A 57 18.04 8.20 4.46
N ALA A 58 16.86 7.61 4.25
CA ALA A 58 16.35 7.41 2.90
C ALA A 58 15.94 8.75 2.27
N GLU A 59 16.44 8.99 1.06
CA GLU A 59 16.03 10.12 0.23
C GLU A 59 14.56 9.96 -0.19
N ARG A 60 13.80 11.06 -0.11
CA ARG A 60 12.38 11.09 -0.47
C ARG A 60 12.20 11.64 -1.86
N LEU A 61 11.74 10.79 -2.76
CA LEU A 61 11.40 11.17 -4.12
C LEU A 61 10.01 11.83 -4.14
N ALA A 62 9.91 13.00 -4.78
CA ALA A 62 8.62 13.60 -5.07
C ALA A 62 7.84 12.73 -6.08
N PRO A 63 6.51 12.67 -6.02
CA PRO A 63 5.70 11.88 -6.95
C PRO A 63 5.64 12.46 -8.38
N SER A 64 6.45 13.47 -8.71
CA SER A 64 6.46 14.12 -10.03
C SER A 64 7.12 13.23 -11.07
N GLY A 65 6.31 12.69 -11.99
CA GLY A 65 6.71 12.15 -13.29
C GLY A 65 7.74 11.01 -13.25
N THR A 66 7.32 9.81 -13.64
CA THR A 66 8.13 8.59 -13.77
C THR A 66 9.52 8.76 -14.39
N GLY A 67 9.79 9.81 -15.18
CA GLY A 67 11.12 10.12 -15.73
C GLY A 67 12.16 10.52 -14.67
N ALA A 68 11.85 11.52 -13.84
CA ALA A 68 12.81 12.05 -12.87
C ALA A 68 13.16 11.02 -11.77
N ALA A 69 12.18 10.24 -11.34
CA ALA A 69 12.40 9.16 -10.38
C ALA A 69 13.29 8.03 -10.94
N CYS A 70 13.13 7.69 -12.23
CA CYS A 70 13.99 6.71 -12.90
C CYS A 70 15.43 7.22 -13.08
N GLU A 71 15.62 8.48 -13.44
CA GLU A 71 16.96 9.09 -13.56
C GLU A 71 17.69 9.14 -12.20
N MET A 72 16.97 9.52 -11.13
CA MET A 72 17.54 9.52 -9.78
C MET A 72 17.88 8.11 -9.29
N LEU A 73 17.02 7.12 -9.57
CA LEU A 73 17.30 5.73 -9.22
C LEU A 73 18.50 5.19 -10.01
N ALA A 74 18.59 5.50 -11.31
CA ALA A 74 19.75 5.13 -12.14
C ALA A 74 21.04 5.78 -11.61
N ALA A 75 21.01 7.06 -11.24
CA ALA A 75 22.14 7.76 -10.65
C ALA A 75 22.58 7.15 -9.31
N ALA A 76 21.63 6.87 -8.41
CA ALA A 76 21.89 6.26 -7.11
C ALA A 76 22.50 4.85 -7.24
N LEU A 77 21.97 4.03 -8.15
CA LEU A 77 22.53 2.70 -8.44
C LEU A 77 23.96 2.80 -9.03
N ALA A 78 24.21 3.78 -9.90
CA ALA A 78 25.55 4.02 -10.46
C ALA A 78 26.57 4.55 -9.44
N THR A 79 26.10 5.09 -8.31
CA THR A 79 26.97 5.51 -7.19
C THR A 79 27.28 4.31 -6.29
N LEU A 80 26.26 3.53 -5.93
CA LEU A 80 26.40 2.32 -5.11
C LEU A 80 27.25 1.21 -5.77
N GLY A 81 27.29 1.17 -7.11
CA GLY A 81 28.11 0.21 -7.86
C GLY A 81 29.59 0.58 -8.04
N ARG A 82 30.06 1.72 -7.52
CA ARG A 82 31.49 2.13 -7.59
C ARG A 82 32.31 1.74 -6.37
N ASP A 83 31.66 1.39 -5.26
CA ASP A 83 32.31 1.06 -3.99
C ASP A 83 32.30 -0.46 -3.70
N ALA A 84 32.11 -1.30 -4.75
CA ALA A 84 32.19 -2.77 -4.69
C ALA A 84 33.42 -3.30 -5.43
#